data_AF-A0A2M7FJS9-F1
#
_entry.id   AF-A0A2M7FJS9-F1
#
_cell.length_a   1.000
_cell.length_b   1.000
_cell.length_c   1.000
_cell.angle_alpha   90.00
_cell.angle_beta   90.00
_cell.angle_gamma   90.00
#
_symmetry.space_group_name_H-M   'P 1'
#
loop_
_entity.id
_entity.type
_entity.pdbx_description
1 polymer ?
#
loop_
_entity_poly.entity_id
_entity_poly.type
_entity_poly.pdbx_seq_one_letter_code
_entity_poly.pdbx_strand_id
1 'polypeptide(L)'
;MNEFAGMEELLSDFLLEAGEMLSDVDSKLMELEKRPDDSNLLNEIFRGFHTIKGGAGFLNATELVTLCHLTENLFDKLRNRKLTLSAELMDVIFAATADVRRMFDALHQSRQPHAAPAQMLEDLKAALSGKIVAKVEAKAPVTPSPVSCVQTIGVDWDALYRAVVGTDIVEVVGVTREPEKIAEAVAEEESTKKAFGRRTEDVPGATIGRRDGDVPIQEARESTIRVETGRLDQVLNLSGEIGLTKNRLTHLRSNLLQGCNDADTLRELDQSVTQLDMLVVNLQNAVMKTRMQPIGRLFKKYPRLARDLARSLGKDVE
;
A
#
# COMPACT_ATOMS: atom_id res chain seq x y z
N MET A 1 20.54 -16.70 -13.04
CA MET A 1 19.81 -17.97 -13.09
C MET A 1 18.47 -17.71 -12.43
N ASN A 2 17.37 -18.22 -13.01
CA ASN A 2 16.04 -18.06 -12.42
C ASN A 2 15.93 -19.07 -11.26
N GLU A 3 16.00 -18.60 -10.01
CA GLU A 3 16.05 -19.47 -8.83
C GLU A 3 14.71 -20.13 -8.51
N PHE A 4 13.63 -19.67 -9.16
CA PHE A 4 12.26 -20.18 -9.00
C PHE A 4 11.77 -20.99 -10.21
N ALA A 5 12.69 -21.52 -11.01
CA ALA A 5 12.35 -22.32 -12.18
C ALA A 5 11.48 -23.54 -11.80
N GLY A 6 10.25 -23.62 -12.32
CA GLY A 6 9.27 -24.67 -12.01
C GLY A 6 8.31 -24.35 -10.86
N MET A 7 8.41 -23.17 -10.23
CA MET A 7 7.50 -22.68 -9.20
C MET A 7 6.95 -21.27 -9.53
N GLU A 8 6.99 -20.85 -10.79
CA GLU A 8 6.63 -19.48 -11.19
C GLU A 8 5.16 -19.14 -10.91
N GLU A 9 4.25 -20.09 -11.09
CA GLU A 9 2.82 -19.93 -10.79
C GLU A 9 2.60 -19.75 -9.28
N LEU A 10 3.22 -20.60 -8.46
CA LEU A 10 3.18 -20.51 -7.00
C LEU A 10 3.80 -19.22 -6.47
N LEU A 11 4.91 -18.78 -7.07
CA LEU A 11 5.53 -17.50 -6.75
C LEU A 11 4.61 -16.34 -7.11
N SER A 12 3.98 -16.36 -8.28
CA SER A 12 3.05 -15.32 -8.72
C SER A 12 1.84 -15.22 -7.79
N ASP A 13 1.23 -16.35 -7.44
CA ASP A 13 0.08 -16.40 -6.53
C ASP A 13 0.44 -15.88 -5.14
N PHE A 14 1.59 -16.34 -4.61
CA PHE A 14 2.11 -15.83 -3.35
C PHE A 14 2.35 -14.33 -3.38
N LEU A 15 3.01 -13.80 -4.42
CA LEU A 15 3.33 -12.38 -4.52
C LEU A 15 2.07 -11.51 -4.61
N LEU A 16 1.03 -12.00 -5.27
CA LEU A 16 -0.26 -11.31 -5.37
C LEU A 16 -0.96 -11.26 -4.02
N GLU A 17 -1.16 -12.42 -3.37
CA GLU A 17 -1.86 -12.49 -2.08
C GLU A 17 -1.08 -11.79 -0.96
N ALA A 18 0.21 -12.10 -0.83
CA ALA A 18 1.03 -11.55 0.23
C ALA A 18 1.35 -10.06 0.01
N GLY A 19 1.35 -9.57 -1.24
CA GLY A 19 1.46 -8.15 -1.56
C GLY A 19 0.23 -7.33 -1.14
N GLU A 20 -0.97 -7.87 -1.33
CA GLU A 20 -2.21 -7.26 -0.82
C GLU A 20 -2.19 -7.23 0.72
N MET A 21 -1.81 -8.34 1.34
CA MET A 21 -1.72 -8.45 2.80
C MET A 21 -0.70 -7.49 3.40
N LEU A 22 0.46 -7.31 2.75
CA LEU A 22 1.48 -6.35 3.19
C LEU A 22 0.97 -4.90 3.10
N SER A 23 0.21 -4.57 2.06
CA SER A 23 -0.40 -3.25 1.89
C SER A 23 -1.48 -2.96 2.94
N ASP A 24 -2.24 -3.98 3.33
CA ASP A 24 -3.22 -3.90 4.43
C ASP A 24 -2.51 -3.74 5.79
N VAL A 25 -1.41 -4.46 6.00
CA VAL A 25 -0.55 -4.29 7.19
C VAL A 25 0.00 -2.87 7.28
N ASP A 26 0.52 -2.28 6.19
CA ASP A 26 1.01 -0.90 6.18
C ASP A 26 -0.07 0.11 6.63
N SER A 27 -1.29 -0.06 6.12
CA SER A 27 -2.43 0.80 6.48
C SER A 27 -2.77 0.67 7.97
N LYS A 28 -2.78 -0.56 8.50
CA LYS A 28 -3.05 -0.83 9.91
C LYS A 28 -1.93 -0.36 10.83
N LEU A 29 -0.67 -0.37 10.38
CA LEU A 29 0.45 0.19 11.13
C LEU A 29 0.27 1.71 11.32
N MET A 30 -0.16 2.43 10.29
CA MET A 30 -0.47 3.87 10.42
C MET A 30 -1.64 4.14 11.37
N GLU A 31 -2.64 3.25 11.41
CA GLU A 31 -3.72 3.35 12.40
C GLU A 31 -3.25 3.02 13.82
N LEU A 32 -2.37 2.03 13.95
CA LEU A 32 -1.79 1.60 15.21
C LEU A 32 -0.93 2.71 15.84
N GLU A 33 -0.21 3.49 15.02
CA GLU A 33 0.53 4.67 15.48
C GLU A 33 -0.38 5.68 16.21
N LYS A 34 -1.60 5.88 15.71
CA LYS A 34 -2.60 6.78 16.30
C LYS A 34 -3.30 6.15 17.51
N ARG A 35 -3.38 4.82 17.55
CA ARG A 35 -4.13 4.04 18.54
C ARG A 35 -3.29 2.86 19.06
N PRO A 36 -2.23 3.13 19.85
CA PRO A 36 -1.21 2.14 20.21
C PRO A 36 -1.73 0.96 21.06
N ASP A 37 -2.84 1.15 21.78
CA ASP A 37 -3.42 0.15 22.66
C ASP A 37 -4.50 -0.74 22.01
N ASP A 38 -4.79 -0.56 20.71
CA ASP A 38 -5.81 -1.34 20.02
C ASP A 38 -5.36 -2.79 19.78
N SER A 39 -5.86 -3.69 20.62
CA SER A 39 -5.56 -5.12 20.52
C SER A 39 -6.12 -5.78 19.26
N ASN A 40 -7.15 -5.22 18.60
CA ASN A 40 -7.64 -5.75 17.34
C ASN A 40 -6.64 -5.48 16.21
N LEU A 41 -6.13 -4.25 16.11
CA LEU A 41 -5.10 -3.89 15.12
C LEU A 41 -3.84 -4.75 15.29
N LEU A 42 -3.36 -4.93 16.54
CA LEU A 42 -2.21 -5.79 16.82
C LEU A 42 -2.43 -7.25 16.38
N ASN A 43 -3.63 -7.80 16.58
CA ASN A 43 -3.95 -9.17 16.17
C ASN A 43 -4.07 -9.31 14.64
N GLU A 44 -4.63 -8.32 13.96
CA GLU A 44 -4.73 -8.32 12.50
C GLU A 44 -3.35 -8.22 11.85
N ILE A 45 -2.48 -7.32 12.34
CA ILE A 45 -1.09 -7.19 11.86
C ILE A 45 -0.29 -8.47 12.13
N PHE A 46 -0.42 -9.06 13.33
CA PHE A 46 0.22 -10.33 13.67
C PHE A 46 -0.17 -11.45 12.69
N ARG A 47 -1.47 -11.57 12.37
CA ARG A 47 -1.96 -12.56 11.39
C ARG A 47 -1.38 -12.30 10.00
N GLY A 48 -1.29 -11.04 9.60
CA GLY A 48 -0.66 -10.63 8.34
C GLY A 48 0.76 -11.20 8.19
N PHE A 49 1.63 -10.90 9.17
CA PHE A 49 3.00 -11.44 9.16
C PHE A 49 3.07 -12.97 9.27
N HIS A 50 2.18 -13.60 10.04
CA HIS A 50 2.15 -15.05 10.19
C HIS A 50 1.85 -15.76 8.87
N THR A 51 0.89 -15.25 8.09
CA THR A 51 0.53 -15.80 6.78
C THR A 51 1.64 -15.55 5.76
N ILE A 52 2.21 -14.33 5.72
CA ILE A 52 3.35 -14.00 4.84
C ILE A 52 4.55 -14.92 5.11
N LYS A 53 4.87 -15.17 6.38
CA LYS A 53 5.92 -16.12 6.80
C LYS A 53 5.63 -17.54 6.29
N GLY A 54 4.37 -18.00 6.39
CA GLY A 54 3.95 -19.32 5.92
C GLY A 54 4.20 -19.50 4.41
N GLY A 55 3.77 -18.53 3.61
CA GLY A 55 3.99 -18.53 2.15
C GLY A 55 5.47 -18.42 1.77
N ALA A 56 6.23 -17.56 2.44
CA ALA A 56 7.68 -17.42 2.23
C ALA A 56 8.44 -18.72 2.55
N GLY A 57 7.99 -19.49 3.54
CA GLY A 57 8.56 -20.80 3.88
C GLY A 57 8.40 -21.83 2.78
N PHE A 58 7.25 -21.82 2.08
CA PHE A 58 6.99 -22.73 0.96
C PHE A 58 7.89 -22.43 -0.26
N LEU A 59 8.20 -21.16 -0.48
CA LEU A 59 9.12 -20.69 -1.53
C LEU A 59 10.60 -20.80 -1.13
N ASN A 60 10.89 -21.38 0.04
CA ASN A 60 12.23 -21.50 0.61
C ASN A 60 12.98 -20.14 0.71
N ALA A 61 12.24 -19.05 0.88
CA ALA A 61 12.77 -17.69 1.03
C ALA A 61 13.21 -17.45 2.48
N THR A 62 14.32 -18.10 2.87
CA THR A 62 14.79 -18.18 4.27
C THR A 62 15.00 -16.83 4.95
N GLU A 63 15.52 -15.85 4.22
CA GLU A 63 15.78 -14.51 4.75
C GLU A 63 14.48 -13.76 5.05
N LEU A 64 13.48 -13.89 4.16
CA LEU A 64 12.15 -13.32 4.35
C LEU A 64 11.43 -13.98 5.55
N VAL A 65 11.51 -15.31 5.65
CA VAL A 65 10.96 -16.06 6.80
C VAL A 65 11.57 -15.57 8.11
N THR A 66 12.89 -15.33 8.14
CA THR A 66 13.60 -14.89 9.34
C THR A 66 13.12 -13.50 9.79
N LEU A 67 13.01 -12.55 8.86
CA LEU A 67 12.56 -11.20 9.15
C LEU A 67 11.09 -11.16 9.58
N CYS A 68 10.20 -11.88 8.87
CA CYS A 68 8.79 -11.99 9.24
C CYS A 68 8.63 -12.65 10.62
N HIS A 69 9.40 -13.69 10.93
CA HIS A 69 9.35 -14.35 12.23
C HIS A 69 9.78 -13.43 13.38
N LEU A 70 10.83 -12.63 13.21
CA LEU A 70 11.25 -11.66 14.24
C LEU A 70 10.18 -10.58 14.45
N THR A 71 9.60 -10.08 13.36
CA THR A 71 8.53 -9.07 13.39
C THR A 71 7.26 -9.65 14.04
N GLU A 72 6.88 -10.88 13.71
CA GLU A 72 5.77 -11.60 14.31
C GLU A 72 5.95 -11.78 15.83
N ASN A 73 7.15 -12.14 16.29
CA ASN A 73 7.46 -12.25 17.72
C ASN A 73 7.34 -10.91 18.47
N LEU A 74 7.62 -9.80 17.79
CA LEU A 74 7.47 -8.47 18.36
C LEU A 74 5.99 -8.14 18.57
N PHE A 75 5.17 -8.40 17.56
CA PHE A 75 3.71 -8.26 17.66
C PHE A 75 3.09 -9.22 18.67
N ASP A 76 3.62 -10.44 18.83
CA ASP A 76 3.16 -11.35 19.87
C ASP A 76 3.39 -10.79 21.28
N LYS A 77 4.52 -10.11 21.52
CA LYS A 77 4.78 -9.45 22.81
C LYS A 77 3.89 -8.23 23.03
N LEU A 78 3.64 -7.43 21.98
CA LEU A 78 2.77 -6.27 22.04
C LEU A 78 1.32 -6.67 22.34
N ARG A 79 0.75 -7.66 21.63
CA ARG A 79 -0.64 -8.11 21.86
C ARG A 79 -0.84 -8.75 23.23
N ASN A 80 0.19 -9.43 23.74
CA ASN A 80 0.17 -10.06 25.07
C ASN A 80 0.50 -9.06 26.20
N ARG A 81 0.63 -7.75 25.88
CA ARG A 81 0.96 -6.67 26.82
C ARG A 81 2.27 -6.88 27.59
N LYS A 82 3.21 -7.64 27.01
CA LYS A 82 4.57 -7.85 27.56
C LYS A 82 5.51 -6.71 27.17
N LEU A 83 5.18 -5.99 26.10
CA LEU A 83 5.86 -4.78 25.64
C LEU A 83 4.81 -3.69 25.40
N THR A 84 5.19 -2.44 25.62
CA THR A 84 4.39 -1.25 25.28
C THR A 84 4.90 -0.65 23.98
N LEU A 85 3.99 -0.19 23.12
CA LEU A 85 4.37 0.48 21.88
C LEU A 85 4.91 1.89 22.19
N SER A 86 6.16 2.16 21.80
CA SER A 86 6.78 3.49 21.84
C SER A 86 7.05 3.99 20.42
N ALA A 87 7.28 5.29 20.24
CA ALA A 87 7.62 5.86 18.93
C ALA A 87 8.89 5.22 18.33
N GLU A 88 9.92 5.01 19.15
CA GLU A 88 11.16 4.34 18.71
C GLU A 88 10.89 2.89 18.26
N LEU A 89 9.99 2.17 18.94
CA LEU A 89 9.61 0.82 18.55
C LEU A 89 8.79 0.82 17.25
N MET A 90 7.96 1.84 17.06
CA MET A 90 7.20 2.03 15.82
C MET A 90 8.12 2.27 14.62
N ASP A 91 9.17 3.08 14.79
CA ASP A 91 10.18 3.30 13.75
C ASP A 91 10.90 2.00 13.34
N VAL A 92 11.27 1.17 14.33
CA VAL A 92 11.87 -0.16 14.09
C VAL A 92 10.90 -1.08 13.34
N ILE A 93 9.60 -1.05 13.67
CA ILE A 93 8.56 -1.83 12.98
C ILE A 93 8.40 -1.37 11.53
N PHE A 94 8.35 -0.07 11.27
CA PHE A 94 8.27 0.47 9.91
C PHE A 94 9.52 0.14 9.09
N ALA A 95 10.71 0.24 9.69
CA ALA A 95 11.96 -0.16 9.05
C ALA A 95 11.96 -1.66 8.68
N ALA A 96 11.51 -2.53 9.59
CA ALA A 96 11.37 -3.96 9.32
C ALA A 96 10.38 -4.25 8.17
N THR A 97 9.26 -3.53 8.14
CA THR A 97 8.22 -3.69 7.11
C THR A 97 8.71 -3.20 5.74
N ALA A 98 9.47 -2.10 5.71
CA ALA A 98 10.14 -1.61 4.50
C ALA A 98 11.16 -2.64 3.97
N ASP A 99 11.90 -3.29 4.86
CA ASP A 99 12.84 -4.34 4.50
C ASP A 99 12.14 -5.58 3.92
N VAL A 100 11.00 -5.98 4.49
CA VAL A 100 10.12 -7.02 3.90
C VAL A 100 9.69 -6.62 2.48
N ARG A 101 9.30 -5.36 2.25
CA ARG A 101 8.94 -4.87 0.91
C ARG A 101 10.10 -4.98 -0.08
N ARG A 102 11.32 -4.62 0.33
CA ARG A 102 12.52 -4.80 -0.52
C ARG A 102 12.76 -6.26 -0.88
N MET A 103 12.50 -7.19 0.05
CA MET A 103 12.60 -8.63 -0.21
C MET A 103 11.54 -9.10 -1.23
N PHE A 104 10.32 -8.56 -1.16
CA PHE A 104 9.28 -8.81 -2.16
C PHE A 104 9.66 -8.31 -3.55
N ASP A 105 10.36 -7.17 -3.65
CA ASP A 105 10.85 -6.66 -4.94
C ASP A 105 11.89 -7.60 -5.57
N ALA A 106 12.74 -8.25 -4.76
CA ALA A 106 13.67 -9.27 -5.23
C ALA A 106 12.94 -10.52 -5.75
N LEU A 107 11.90 -10.96 -5.03
CA LEU A 107 11.05 -12.09 -5.44
C LEU A 107 10.27 -11.80 -6.73
N HIS A 108 9.79 -10.57 -6.94
CA HIS A 108 9.18 -10.14 -8.21
C HIS A 108 10.15 -10.24 -9.39
N GLN A 109 11.44 -10.12 -9.14
CA GLN A 109 12.50 -10.27 -10.14
C GLN A 109 12.97 -11.74 -10.25
N SER A 110 12.25 -12.66 -9.62
CA SER A 110 12.53 -14.09 -9.56
C SER A 110 13.94 -14.41 -9.02
N ARG A 111 14.38 -13.63 -8.02
CA ARG A 111 15.63 -13.82 -7.28
C ARG A 111 15.36 -14.03 -5.80
N GLN A 112 16.15 -14.87 -5.14
CA GLN A 112 16.07 -14.99 -3.69
C GLN A 112 16.46 -13.66 -3.03
N PRO A 113 15.72 -13.23 -1.99
CA PRO A 113 16.04 -12.02 -1.28
C PRO A 113 17.35 -12.17 -0.50
N HIS A 114 18.15 -11.10 -0.50
CA HIS A 114 19.30 -11.02 0.40
C HIS A 114 18.86 -10.76 1.84
N ALA A 115 19.72 -11.15 2.79
CA ALA A 115 19.51 -10.91 4.21
C ALA A 115 19.24 -9.43 4.50
N ALA A 116 18.36 -9.17 5.46
CA ALA A 116 18.16 -7.82 5.99
C ALA A 116 19.49 -7.29 6.58
N PRO A 117 19.72 -5.96 6.57
CA PRO A 117 20.91 -5.36 7.16
C PRO A 117 21.10 -5.86 8.60
N ALA A 118 22.34 -6.21 8.97
CA ALA A 118 22.65 -6.76 10.29
C ALA A 118 22.14 -5.86 11.43
N GLN A 119 22.24 -4.54 11.26
CA GLN A 119 21.73 -3.55 12.21
C GLN A 119 20.22 -3.70 12.45
N MET A 120 19.42 -3.91 11.40
CA MET A 120 17.97 -4.09 11.53
C MET A 120 17.62 -5.35 12.34
N LEU A 121 18.34 -6.44 12.12
CA LEU A 121 18.16 -7.68 12.87
C LEU A 121 18.56 -7.51 14.35
N GLU A 122 19.61 -6.72 14.62
CA GLU A 122 20.02 -6.35 15.98
C GLU A 122 18.98 -5.45 16.65
N ASP A 123 18.46 -4.43 15.96
CA ASP A 123 17.45 -3.52 16.47
C ASP A 123 16.14 -4.27 16.83
N LEU A 124 15.71 -5.21 15.99
CA LEU A 124 14.57 -6.10 16.29
C LEU A 124 14.82 -7.00 17.49
N LYS A 125 16.02 -7.58 17.62
CA LYS A 125 16.40 -8.41 18.78
C LYS A 125 16.48 -7.56 20.05
N ALA A 126 17.00 -6.35 19.98
CA ALA A 126 17.04 -5.40 21.08
C ALA A 126 15.62 -5.03 21.53
N ALA A 127 14.76 -4.63 20.60
CA ALA A 127 13.34 -4.37 20.82
C ALA A 127 12.62 -5.56 21.48
N LEU A 128 12.85 -6.79 20.99
CA LEU A 128 12.29 -8.00 21.58
C LEU A 128 12.75 -8.21 23.02
N SER A 129 13.99 -7.87 23.36
CA SER A 129 14.53 -8.04 24.71
C SER A 129 14.02 -6.99 25.71
N GLY A 130 13.21 -6.01 25.26
CA GLY A 130 12.76 -4.91 26.11
C GLY A 130 13.87 -3.92 26.47
N LYS A 131 15.08 -4.11 25.92
CA LYS A 131 16.09 -3.07 25.89
C LYS A 131 15.65 -2.07 24.84
N ILE A 132 15.14 -0.94 25.30
CA ILE A 132 14.91 0.25 24.48
C ILE A 132 16.13 0.39 23.57
N VAL A 133 15.88 0.50 22.27
CA VAL A 133 16.90 0.81 21.27
C VAL A 133 17.39 2.21 21.61
N ALA A 134 18.31 2.29 22.56
CA ALA A 134 19.06 3.48 22.82
C ALA A 134 19.76 3.78 21.51
N LYS A 135 19.22 4.76 20.80
CA LYS A 135 19.85 5.42 19.67
C LYS A 135 21.34 5.48 19.95
N VAL A 136 22.10 4.90 19.01
CA VAL A 136 23.54 5.05 18.82
C VAL A 136 24.06 6.24 19.60
N GLU A 137 24.98 5.97 20.53
CA GLU A 137 25.75 6.97 21.27
C GLU A 137 26.11 8.12 20.33
N ALA A 138 25.36 9.21 20.45
CA ALA A 138 25.91 10.53 20.33
C ALA A 138 27.01 10.59 21.39
N LYS A 139 28.25 10.42 20.95
CA LYS A 139 29.45 10.59 21.76
C LYS A 139 29.34 11.94 22.47
N ALA A 140 29.05 11.88 23.76
CA ALA A 140 28.93 13.04 24.63
C ALA A 140 30.30 13.75 24.76
N PRO A 141 30.30 15.06 25.01
CA PRO A 141 31.38 15.97 24.67
C PRO A 141 32.56 15.81 25.62
N VAL A 142 33.75 15.60 25.06
CA VAL A 142 35.01 15.83 25.78
C VAL A 142 35.21 17.34 25.91
N THR A 143 35.30 17.79 27.15
CA THR A 143 35.70 19.14 27.56
C THR A 143 37.00 19.57 26.89
N PRO A 144 37.09 20.78 26.29
CA PRO A 144 38.36 21.30 25.81
C PRO A 144 39.01 22.23 26.86
N SER A 145 40.27 21.97 27.17
CA SER A 145 41.21 22.95 27.72
C SER A 145 42.66 22.44 27.54
N PRO A 146 43.64 23.32 27.29
CA PRO A 146 43.83 23.91 25.96
C PRO A 146 45.29 23.81 25.49
N VAL A 147 45.56 23.52 24.20
CA VAL A 147 46.69 24.16 23.48
C VAL A 147 46.52 24.08 21.95
N SER A 148 46.27 25.26 21.37
CA SER A 148 46.82 25.85 20.14
C SER A 148 47.15 25.03 18.87
N CYS A 149 46.43 25.41 17.82
CA CYS A 149 46.84 25.56 16.41
C CYS A 149 47.22 24.35 15.55
N VAL A 150 46.27 23.88 14.72
CA VAL A 150 46.44 23.79 13.26
C VAL A 150 45.13 24.21 12.60
N GLN A 151 45.21 25.13 11.64
CA GLN A 151 44.09 25.72 10.93
C GLN A 151 43.31 24.66 10.15
N THR A 152 41.99 24.63 10.35
CA THR A 152 41.05 23.98 9.44
C THR A 152 41.11 24.68 8.10
N ILE A 153 41.58 23.97 7.07
CA ILE A 153 41.24 24.30 5.69
C ILE A 153 39.75 23.95 5.54
N GLY A 154 38.89 24.91 5.89
CA GLY A 154 37.49 24.86 5.50
C GLY A 154 37.45 24.98 3.99
N VAL A 155 36.99 23.92 3.32
CA VAL A 155 36.73 24.01 1.89
C VAL A 155 35.60 25.00 1.71
N ASP A 156 35.92 26.13 1.09
CA ASP A 156 34.95 27.18 0.76
C ASP A 156 34.09 26.71 -0.41
N TRP A 157 32.91 26.19 -0.06
CA TRP A 157 31.94 25.68 -1.02
C TRP A 157 31.41 26.77 -1.95
N ASP A 158 31.41 28.04 -1.52
CA ASP A 158 31.03 29.16 -2.38
C ASP A 158 32.12 29.46 -3.42
N ALA A 159 33.40 29.33 -3.04
CA ALA A 159 34.52 29.45 -3.99
C ALA A 159 34.51 28.33 -5.05
N LEU A 160 34.22 27.08 -4.64
CA LEU A 160 34.07 25.95 -5.56
C LEU A 160 32.86 26.11 -6.48
N TYR A 161 31.74 26.58 -5.94
CA TYR A 161 30.53 26.84 -6.71
C TYR A 161 30.75 27.94 -7.77
N ARG A 162 31.41 29.05 -7.39
CA ARG A 162 31.79 30.12 -8.34
C ARG A 162 32.75 29.64 -9.42
N ALA A 163 33.70 28.76 -9.09
CA ALA A 163 34.64 28.20 -10.06
C ALA A 163 33.98 27.29 -11.10
N VAL A 164 32.89 26.59 -10.73
CA VAL A 164 32.18 25.66 -11.61
C VAL A 164 31.11 26.35 -12.45
N VAL A 165 30.38 27.32 -11.89
CA VAL A 165 29.22 27.93 -12.55
C VAL A 165 29.58 29.23 -13.28
N GLY A 166 30.76 29.81 -13.00
CA GLY A 166 31.36 30.88 -13.81
C GLY A 166 30.71 32.26 -13.72
N THR A 167 29.58 32.43 -13.02
CA THR A 167 28.94 33.75 -12.83
C THR A 167 28.10 33.82 -11.56
N ASP A 168 28.25 34.94 -10.84
CA ASP A 168 27.49 35.28 -9.64
C ASP A 168 26.07 35.72 -10.05
N ILE A 169 25.07 34.87 -9.83
CA ILE A 169 23.66 35.13 -10.19
C ILE A 169 23.11 36.35 -9.40
N VAL A 170 23.75 36.70 -8.29
CA VAL A 170 23.37 37.81 -7.42
C VAL A 170 23.61 39.17 -8.10
N GLU A 171 24.65 39.33 -8.91
CA GLU A 171 24.88 40.58 -9.67
C GLU A 171 23.92 40.74 -10.87
N VAL A 172 23.49 39.63 -11.48
CA VAL A 172 22.62 39.67 -12.67
C VAL A 172 21.16 39.96 -12.31
N VAL A 173 20.71 39.55 -11.13
CA VAL A 173 19.28 39.61 -10.76
C VAL A 173 18.95 40.79 -9.83
N GLY A 174 19.93 41.46 -9.22
CA GLY A 174 19.70 42.72 -8.50
C GLY A 174 18.69 42.64 -7.34
N VAL A 175 18.47 41.44 -6.77
CA VAL A 175 17.56 41.25 -5.64
C VAL A 175 18.36 41.15 -4.35
N THR A 176 18.43 42.27 -3.63
CA THR A 176 18.88 42.30 -2.23
C THR A 176 17.80 41.68 -1.34
N ARG A 177 18.18 40.69 -0.52
CA ARG A 177 17.28 40.06 0.46
C ARG A 177 16.98 41.05 1.59
N GLU A 178 15.78 41.63 1.59
CA GLU A 178 15.29 42.47 2.68
C GLU A 178 14.89 41.60 3.89
N PRO A 179 15.44 41.85 5.10
CA PRO A 179 15.20 41.02 6.28
C PRO A 179 13.76 41.11 6.81
N GLU A 180 13.03 42.18 6.50
CA GLU A 180 11.64 42.39 6.96
C GLU A 180 10.65 41.43 6.28
N LYS A 181 10.83 41.13 4.98
CA LYS A 181 9.96 40.19 4.23
C LYS A 181 10.14 38.73 4.68
N ILE A 182 11.28 38.39 5.25
CA ILE A 182 11.55 37.06 5.80
C ILE A 182 10.83 36.89 7.13
N ALA A 183 10.77 37.94 7.97
CA ALA A 183 10.03 37.90 9.23
C ALA A 183 8.51 37.77 9.01
N GLU A 184 7.98 38.40 7.97
CA GLU A 184 6.56 38.33 7.60
C GLU A 184 6.16 36.93 7.10
N ALA A 185 7.01 36.29 6.29
CA ALA A 185 6.79 34.91 5.80
C ALA A 185 6.87 33.85 6.92
N VAL A 186 7.72 34.07 7.94
CA VAL A 186 7.84 33.17 9.10
C VAL A 186 6.62 33.30 10.04
N ALA A 187 6.05 34.51 10.16
CA ALA A 187 4.82 34.73 10.93
C ALA A 187 3.60 34.08 10.26
N GLU A 188 3.57 34.02 8.92
CA GLU A 188 2.50 33.37 8.17
C GLU A 188 2.54 31.83 8.32
N GLU A 189 3.74 31.22 8.37
CA GLU A 189 3.93 29.79 8.70
C GLU A 189 3.52 29.42 10.14
N GLU A 190 3.70 30.32 11.11
CA GLU A 190 3.24 30.07 12.49
C GLU A 190 1.71 30.12 12.62
N SER A 191 1.04 30.95 11.80
CA SER A 191 -0.43 31.04 11.77
C SER A 191 -1.10 29.78 11.20
N THR A 192 -0.46 29.13 10.23
CA THR A 192 -0.97 27.90 9.59
C THR A 192 -0.79 26.65 10.45
N LYS A 193 0.24 26.61 11.32
CA LYS A 193 0.41 25.53 12.32
C LYS A 193 -0.67 25.54 13.41
N LYS A 194 -1.26 26.70 13.72
CA LYS A 194 -2.37 26.84 14.70
C LYS A 194 -3.73 26.38 14.16
N ALA A 195 -3.84 26.07 12.87
CA ALA A 195 -5.10 25.72 12.21
C ALA A 195 -5.40 24.21 12.18
N PHE A 196 -4.44 23.34 12.49
CA PHE A 196 -4.64 21.89 12.52
C PHE A 196 -4.64 21.34 13.95
N GLY A 197 -5.83 21.29 14.55
CA GLY A 197 -6.07 20.69 15.86
C GLY A 197 -7.46 21.05 16.38
N ARG A 198 -8.19 20.05 16.88
CA ARG A 198 -9.49 20.25 17.54
C ARG A 198 -9.27 21.13 18.77
N ARG A 199 -10.00 22.25 18.88
CA ARG A 199 -9.87 23.13 20.05
C ARG A 199 -10.52 22.45 21.25
N THR A 200 -10.02 22.75 22.44
CA THR A 200 -10.56 22.26 23.72
C THR A 200 -12.01 22.69 23.98
N GLU A 201 -12.57 23.55 23.13
CA GLU A 201 -13.92 24.12 23.23
C GLU A 201 -14.94 23.40 22.31
N ASP A 202 -14.51 22.45 21.48
CA ASP A 202 -15.39 21.75 20.54
C ASP A 202 -16.23 20.67 21.23
N VAL A 203 -17.48 21.01 21.55
CA VAL A 203 -18.51 20.07 22.05
C VAL A 203 -18.94 19.11 20.93
N PRO A 204 -18.99 17.78 21.15
CA PRO A 204 -19.46 16.83 20.14
C PRO A 204 -20.96 17.05 19.87
N GLY A 205 -21.33 17.41 18.63
CA GLY A 205 -22.72 17.39 18.16
C GLY A 205 -23.25 18.68 17.51
N ALA A 206 -22.50 19.78 17.50
CA ALA A 206 -22.93 20.99 16.80
C ALA A 206 -22.29 21.09 15.40
N THR A 207 -23.10 20.97 14.36
CA THR A 207 -22.73 21.20 12.96
C THR A 207 -22.60 22.69 12.67
N ILE A 208 -21.40 23.24 12.82
CA ILE A 208 -21.07 24.58 12.31
C ILE A 208 -20.24 24.43 11.04
N GLY A 209 -20.70 25.10 9.98
CA GLY A 209 -20.36 24.86 8.59
C GLY A 209 -18.89 24.92 8.20
N ARG A 210 -18.58 24.14 7.16
CA ARG A 210 -17.34 24.19 6.35
C ARG A 210 -16.95 25.64 6.04
N ARG A 211 -15.72 26.02 6.36
CA ARG A 211 -15.07 27.24 5.83
C ARG A 211 -14.34 26.93 4.54
N ASP A 212 -14.35 27.88 3.62
CA ASP A 212 -13.63 27.84 2.36
C ASP A 212 -12.12 27.73 2.62
N GLY A 213 -11.51 26.62 2.17
CA GLY A 213 -10.10 26.32 2.35
C GLY A 213 -9.73 24.84 2.20
N ASP A 214 -10.68 23.92 2.30
CA ASP A 214 -10.39 22.49 2.13
C ASP A 214 -10.07 22.15 0.66
N VAL A 215 -8.80 21.88 0.39
CA VAL A 215 -8.30 21.37 -0.89
C VAL A 215 -8.79 19.93 -1.07
N PRO A 216 -9.51 19.60 -2.16
CA PRO A 216 -9.94 18.22 -2.40
C PRO A 216 -8.72 17.37 -2.74
N ILE A 217 -8.49 16.33 -1.94
CA ILE A 217 -7.52 15.27 -2.23
C ILE A 217 -7.82 14.73 -3.63
N GLN A 218 -6.90 14.97 -4.57
CA GLN A 218 -6.97 14.42 -5.91
C GLN A 218 -6.94 12.90 -5.82
N GLU A 219 -8.07 12.28 -6.18
CA GLU A 219 -8.27 10.84 -6.30
C GLU A 219 -7.16 10.23 -7.17
N ALA A 220 -6.17 9.61 -6.52
CA ALA A 220 -5.30 8.66 -7.16
C ALA A 220 -6.19 7.64 -7.90
N ARG A 221 -5.87 7.39 -9.16
CA ARG A 221 -6.61 6.49 -10.04
C ARG A 221 -6.65 5.09 -9.44
N GLU A 222 -7.68 4.78 -8.66
CA GLU A 222 -7.96 3.43 -8.18
C GLU A 222 -8.20 2.52 -9.40
N SER A 223 -7.21 1.70 -9.73
CA SER A 223 -7.28 0.63 -10.74
C SER A 223 -8.04 -0.61 -10.24
N THR A 224 -8.66 -0.53 -9.05
CA THR A 224 -9.42 -1.62 -8.44
C THR A 224 -10.91 -1.39 -8.68
N ILE A 225 -11.52 -2.30 -9.45
CA ILE A 225 -12.96 -2.29 -9.71
C ILE A 225 -13.62 -3.12 -8.60
N ARG A 226 -14.35 -2.47 -7.71
CA ARG A 226 -15.19 -3.17 -6.72
C ARG A 226 -16.36 -3.82 -7.45
N VAL A 227 -16.43 -5.15 -7.38
CA VAL A 227 -17.49 -5.95 -7.98
C VAL A 227 -18.36 -6.53 -6.87
N GLU A 228 -19.68 -6.54 -7.07
CA GLU A 228 -20.62 -7.22 -6.17
C GLU A 228 -20.32 -8.72 -6.15
N THR A 229 -20.26 -9.32 -4.95
CA THR A 229 -19.98 -10.75 -4.77
C THR A 229 -20.92 -11.66 -5.57
N GLY A 230 -22.21 -11.31 -5.66
CA GLY A 230 -23.18 -12.07 -6.45
C GLY A 230 -22.90 -12.11 -7.96
N ARG A 231 -22.18 -11.12 -8.51
CA ARG A 231 -21.78 -11.15 -9.93
C ARG A 231 -20.61 -12.10 -10.17
N LEU A 232 -19.71 -12.23 -9.19
CA LEU A 232 -18.64 -13.23 -9.20
C LEU A 232 -19.22 -14.64 -9.11
N ASP A 233 -20.19 -14.86 -8.22
CA ASP A 233 -20.89 -16.14 -8.08
C ASP A 233 -21.61 -16.54 -9.38
N GLN A 234 -22.23 -15.59 -10.08
CA GLN A 234 -22.88 -15.85 -11.37
C GLN A 234 -21.88 -16.29 -12.45
N VAL A 235 -20.68 -15.70 -12.48
CA VAL A 235 -19.60 -16.10 -13.41
C VAL A 235 -19.08 -17.51 -13.07
N LEU A 236 -18.92 -17.81 -11.78
CA LEU A 236 -18.51 -19.13 -11.31
C LEU A 236 -19.54 -20.22 -11.66
N ASN A 237 -20.84 -19.95 -11.48
CA ASN A 237 -21.90 -20.88 -11.85
C ASN A 237 -21.92 -21.17 -13.36
N LEU A 238 -21.82 -20.13 -14.20
CA LEU A 238 -21.74 -20.28 -15.65
C LEU A 238 -20.49 -21.08 -16.08
N SER A 239 -19.36 -20.90 -15.40
CA SER A 239 -18.15 -21.69 -15.62
C SER A 239 -18.37 -23.17 -15.29
N GLY A 240 -19.07 -23.47 -14.19
CA GLY A 240 -19.46 -24.83 -13.81
C GLY A 240 -20.38 -25.48 -14.84
N GLU A 241 -21.39 -24.77 -15.34
CA GLU A 241 -22.31 -25.26 -16.38
C GLU A 241 -21.60 -25.50 -17.72
N ILE A 242 -20.66 -24.63 -18.11
CA ILE A 242 -19.80 -24.84 -19.29
C ILE A 242 -18.95 -26.10 -19.12
N GLY A 243 -18.40 -26.33 -17.92
CA GLY A 243 -17.65 -27.54 -17.59
C GLY A 243 -18.47 -28.82 -17.75
N LEU A 244 -19.73 -28.81 -17.29
CA LEU A 244 -20.65 -29.93 -17.45
C LEU A 244 -21.01 -30.17 -18.93
N THR A 245 -21.32 -29.11 -19.68
CA THR A 245 -21.62 -29.19 -21.12
C THR A 245 -20.42 -29.70 -21.91
N LYS A 246 -19.19 -29.28 -21.57
CA LYS A 246 -17.95 -29.79 -22.16
C LYS A 246 -17.76 -31.29 -21.92
N ASN A 247 -18.01 -31.76 -20.69
CA ASN A 247 -17.92 -33.18 -20.36
C ASN A 247 -18.98 -33.98 -21.14
N ARG A 248 -20.20 -33.46 -21.27
CA ARG A 248 -21.26 -34.06 -22.10
C ARG A 248 -20.87 -34.14 -23.58
N LEU A 249 -20.31 -33.06 -24.15
CA LEU A 249 -19.77 -33.05 -25.51
C LEU A 249 -18.63 -34.05 -25.70
N THR A 250 -17.79 -34.23 -24.67
CA THR A 250 -16.69 -35.20 -24.70
C THR A 250 -17.21 -36.63 -24.73
N HIS A 251 -18.26 -36.94 -23.95
CA HIS A 251 -18.94 -38.23 -23.99
C HIS A 251 -19.65 -38.49 -25.32
N LEU A 252 -20.33 -37.48 -25.88
CA LEU A 252 -20.96 -37.59 -27.19
C LEU A 252 -19.91 -37.80 -28.30
N ARG A 253 -18.78 -37.08 -28.23
CA ARG A 253 -17.65 -37.28 -29.12
C ARG A 253 -17.08 -38.70 -29.02
N SER A 254 -16.92 -39.25 -27.82
CA SER A 254 -16.43 -40.64 -27.68
C SER A 254 -17.38 -41.66 -28.27
N ASN A 255 -18.70 -41.45 -28.14
CA ASN A 255 -19.71 -42.34 -28.70
C ASN A 255 -19.71 -42.29 -30.24
N LEU A 256 -19.55 -41.10 -30.83
CA LEU A 256 -19.42 -40.93 -32.28
C LEU A 256 -18.15 -41.58 -32.81
N LEU A 257 -17.02 -41.47 -32.09
CA LEU A 257 -15.76 -42.13 -32.45
C LEU A 257 -15.84 -43.67 -32.38
N GLN A 258 -16.74 -44.21 -31.56
CA GLN A 258 -16.99 -45.66 -31.46
C GLN A 258 -17.94 -46.18 -32.55
N GLY A 259 -18.40 -45.33 -33.47
CA GLY A 259 -19.25 -45.71 -34.60
C GLY A 259 -20.76 -45.60 -34.33
N CYS A 260 -21.17 -45.11 -33.16
CA CYS A 260 -22.58 -44.87 -32.82
C CYS A 260 -23.05 -43.51 -33.38
N ASN A 261 -23.25 -43.45 -34.69
CA ASN A 261 -23.71 -42.26 -35.43
C ASN A 261 -25.23 -42.28 -35.64
N ASP A 262 -25.98 -42.57 -34.57
CA ASP A 262 -27.44 -42.57 -34.61
C ASP A 262 -27.99 -41.15 -34.80
N ALA A 263 -29.18 -41.03 -35.40
CA ALA A 263 -29.84 -39.73 -35.57
C ALA A 263 -30.08 -39.01 -34.22
N ASP A 264 -30.30 -39.79 -33.16
CA ASP A 264 -30.50 -39.28 -31.80
C ASP A 264 -29.21 -38.71 -31.19
N THR A 265 -28.05 -39.34 -31.41
CA THR A 265 -26.75 -38.86 -30.88
C THR A 265 -26.31 -37.58 -31.57
N LEU A 266 -26.55 -37.47 -32.89
CA LEU A 266 -26.31 -36.24 -33.64
C LEU A 266 -27.22 -35.09 -33.19
N ARG A 267 -28.48 -35.39 -32.84
CA ARG A 267 -29.42 -34.39 -32.30
C ARG A 267 -29.03 -33.93 -30.90
N GLU A 268 -28.57 -34.83 -30.04
CA GLU A 268 -28.08 -34.50 -28.71
C GLU A 268 -26.78 -33.69 -28.75
N LEU A 269 -25.91 -33.97 -29.73
CA LEU A 269 -24.73 -33.16 -30.00
C LEU A 269 -25.10 -31.73 -30.38
N ASP A 270 -26.00 -31.56 -31.34
CA ASP A 270 -26.44 -30.23 -31.81
C ASP A 270 -27.09 -29.41 -30.69
N GLN A 271 -27.90 -30.06 -29.85
CA GLN A 271 -28.46 -29.45 -28.64
C GLN A 271 -27.37 -29.03 -27.64
N SER A 272 -26.37 -29.88 -27.42
CA SER A 272 -25.26 -29.61 -26.49
C SER A 272 -24.35 -28.47 -26.99
N VAL A 273 -24.13 -28.38 -28.30
CA VAL A 273 -23.40 -27.28 -28.93
C VAL A 273 -24.17 -25.97 -28.82
N THR A 274 -25.46 -25.96 -29.15
CA THR A 274 -26.32 -24.78 -29.00
C THR A 274 -26.38 -24.29 -27.54
N GLN A 275 -26.44 -25.23 -26.59
CA GLN A 275 -26.42 -24.91 -25.16
C GLN A 275 -25.08 -24.30 -24.74
N LEU A 276 -23.95 -24.82 -25.25
CA LEU A 276 -22.63 -24.26 -25.01
C LEU A 276 -22.53 -22.81 -25.55
N ASP A 277 -23.01 -22.56 -26.76
CA ASP A 277 -23.00 -21.22 -27.37
C ASP A 277 -23.77 -20.21 -26.52
N MET A 278 -24.96 -20.60 -26.03
CA MET A 278 -25.75 -19.75 -25.13
C MET A 278 -25.02 -19.48 -23.80
N LEU A 279 -24.36 -20.48 -23.23
CA LEU A 279 -23.58 -20.32 -21.99
C LEU A 279 -22.37 -19.39 -22.19
N VAL A 280 -21.70 -19.46 -23.34
CA VAL A 280 -20.58 -18.57 -23.68
C VAL A 280 -21.04 -17.12 -23.82
N VAL A 281 -22.18 -16.89 -24.50
CA VAL A 281 -22.77 -15.55 -24.62
C VAL A 281 -23.17 -15.00 -23.24
N ASN A 282 -23.77 -15.83 -22.38
CA ASN A 282 -24.14 -15.45 -21.03
C ASN A 282 -22.91 -15.14 -20.16
N LEU A 283 -21.84 -15.90 -20.29
CA LEU A 283 -20.57 -15.63 -19.61
C LEU A 283 -19.96 -14.31 -20.07
N GLN A 284 -19.92 -14.07 -21.38
CA GLN A 284 -19.45 -12.79 -21.93
C GLN A 284 -20.26 -11.61 -21.38
N ASN A 285 -21.58 -11.73 -21.33
CA ASN A 285 -22.45 -10.71 -20.76
C ASN A 285 -22.22 -10.51 -19.25
N ALA A 286 -22.01 -11.58 -18.49
CA ALA A 286 -21.71 -11.52 -17.06
C ALA A 286 -20.36 -10.82 -16.81
N VAL A 287 -19.33 -11.14 -17.59
CA VAL A 287 -18.00 -10.50 -17.53
C VAL A 287 -18.06 -9.03 -17.94
N MET A 288 -18.84 -8.67 -18.96
CA MET A 288 -19.04 -7.26 -19.33
C MET A 288 -19.74 -6.48 -18.20
N LYS A 289 -20.66 -7.11 -17.47
CA LYS A 289 -21.33 -6.53 -16.30
C LYS A 289 -20.44 -6.42 -15.07
N THR A 290 -19.47 -7.32 -14.86
CA THR A 290 -18.48 -7.18 -13.77
C THR A 290 -17.48 -6.07 -14.07
N ARG A 291 -17.20 -5.79 -15.35
CA ARG A 291 -16.32 -4.69 -15.79
C ARG A 291 -17.01 -3.32 -15.92
N MET A 292 -18.27 -3.18 -15.49
CA MET A 292 -18.95 -1.88 -15.53
C MET A 292 -18.36 -0.88 -14.54
N GLN A 293 -17.88 0.25 -15.05
CA GLN A 293 -17.48 1.36 -14.21
C GLN A 293 -18.72 2.13 -13.74
N PRO A 294 -18.86 2.41 -12.43
CA PRO A 294 -19.97 3.21 -11.93
C PRO A 294 -19.84 4.65 -12.45
N ILE A 295 -20.69 5.02 -13.41
CA ILE A 295 -20.83 6.40 -13.92
C ILE A 295 -21.17 7.40 -12.79
N GLY A 296 -21.67 6.92 -11.64
CA GLY A 296 -21.94 7.76 -10.47
C GLY A 296 -20.75 8.56 -9.95
N ARG A 297 -19.50 8.14 -10.20
CA ARG A 297 -18.30 8.95 -9.88
C ARG A 297 -18.21 10.22 -10.71
N LEU A 298 -18.62 10.17 -11.98
CA LEU A 298 -18.65 11.35 -12.84
C LEU A 298 -19.64 12.38 -12.30
N PHE A 299 -20.76 11.92 -11.72
CA PHE A 299 -21.79 12.80 -11.19
C PHE A 299 -21.52 13.37 -9.80
N LYS A 300 -20.51 12.88 -9.05
CA LYS A 300 -20.19 13.40 -7.70
C LYS A 300 -19.84 14.89 -7.66
N LYS A 301 -19.31 15.44 -8.77
CA LYS A 301 -18.92 16.87 -8.85
C LYS A 301 -20.09 17.79 -9.21
N TYR A 302 -21.18 17.24 -9.75
CA TYR A 302 -22.31 18.02 -10.27
C TYR A 302 -23.15 18.68 -9.17
N PRO A 303 -23.41 18.08 -8.00
CA PRO A 303 -24.14 18.75 -6.92
C PRO A 303 -23.43 20.02 -6.42
N ARG A 304 -22.09 20.02 -6.36
CA ARG A 304 -21.32 21.21 -5.95
C ARG A 304 -21.38 22.29 -7.03
N LEU A 305 -21.15 21.92 -8.29
CA LEU A 305 -21.25 22.82 -9.44
C LEU A 305 -22.66 23.43 -9.59
N ALA A 306 -23.71 22.64 -9.38
CA ALA A 306 -25.09 23.11 -9.41
C ALA A 306 -25.36 24.12 -8.29
N ARG A 307 -24.84 23.88 -7.08
CA ARG A 307 -24.95 24.81 -5.93
C ARG A 307 -24.17 26.10 -6.15
N ASP A 308 -23.00 26.01 -6.77
CA ASP A 308 -22.15 27.17 -7.07
C ASP A 308 -22.78 28.03 -8.18
N LEU A 309 -23.35 27.41 -9.23
CA LEU A 309 -24.14 28.09 -10.27
C LEU A 309 -25.41 28.73 -9.69
N ALA A 310 -26.13 28.01 -8.83
CA ALA A 310 -27.33 28.51 -8.15
C ALA A 310 -27.02 29.77 -7.31
N ARG A 311 -25.92 29.74 -6.55
CA ARG A 311 -25.43 30.91 -5.79
C ARG A 311 -25.03 32.06 -6.71
N SER A 312 -24.35 31.80 -7.81
CA SER A 312 -23.95 32.85 -8.77
C SER A 312 -25.15 33.52 -9.48
N LEU A 313 -26.26 32.81 -9.60
CA LEU A 313 -27.50 33.27 -10.26
C LEU A 313 -28.56 33.73 -9.25
N GLY A 314 -28.27 33.70 -7.95
CA GLY A 314 -29.20 34.13 -6.89
C GLY A 314 -30.48 33.28 -6.77
N LYS A 315 -30.41 31.99 -7.12
CA LYS A 315 -31.55 31.06 -7.03
C LYS A 315 -31.31 30.03 -5.93
N ASP A 316 -32.29 29.80 -5.07
CA ASP A 316 -32.23 28.71 -4.08
C ASP A 316 -32.49 27.35 -4.74
N VAL A 317 -31.62 26.38 -4.43
CA VAL A 317 -31.72 24.99 -4.91
C VAL A 317 -31.58 24.07 -3.69
N GLU A 318 -32.61 23.27 -3.40
CA GLU A 318 -32.59 22.19 -2.40
C GLU A 318 -31.78 20.98 -2.89
#